data_AF-A0A7C3DD41-F1
#
_entry.id   AF-A0A7C3DD41-F1
#
_cell.length_a   1.000
_cell.length_b   1.000
_cell.length_c   1.000
_cell.angle_alpha   90.00
_cell.angle_beta   90.00
_cell.angle_gamma   90.00
#
_symmetry.space_group_name_H-M   'P 1'
#
loop_
_entity.id
_entity.type
_entity.pdbx_description
1 polymer ?
#
loop_
_entity_poly.entity_id
_entity_poly.type
_entity_poly.pdbx_seq_one_letter_code
_entity_poly.pdbx_strand_id
1 'polypeptide(L)'
;MSPPDTRPATRKQGGQAMNCLQFRRKLLEDPRNQDPDFRQHGRDCATCQREFERVQAFEASLREAVHIEPPAGLEERILRAQRLESSPIEPAGPAATPRRYWPAIAAGIVMLFGAALLYERGWRETPHAPQGL
;
A
#
# COMPACT_ATOMS: atom_id res chain seq x y z
N MET A 1 -9.03 -42.49 32.33
CA MET A 1 -10.38 -42.11 31.87
C MET A 1 -10.24 -40.86 31.01
N SER A 2 -10.21 -41.00 29.69
CA SER A 2 -10.21 -39.83 28.78
C SER A 2 -11.65 -39.36 28.56
N PRO A 3 -11.93 -38.05 28.57
CA PRO A 3 -13.27 -37.54 28.32
C PRO A 3 -13.72 -37.83 26.87
N PRO A 4 -15.02 -38.06 26.64
CA PRO A 4 -15.54 -38.30 25.30
C PRO A 4 -15.37 -37.04 24.44
N ASP A 5 -14.70 -37.22 23.31
CA ASP A 5 -14.57 -36.27 22.22
C ASP A 5 -15.96 -35.90 21.68
N THR A 6 -16.45 -34.72 22.03
CA THR A 6 -17.74 -34.16 21.60
C THR A 6 -17.57 -33.28 20.37
N ARG A 7 -16.77 -33.71 19.39
CA ARG A 7 -16.79 -33.08 18.07
C ARG A 7 -18.16 -33.35 17.40
N PRO A 8 -18.95 -32.31 17.09
CA PRO A 8 -20.24 -32.50 16.45
C PRO A 8 -20.03 -33.18 15.09
N ALA A 9 -20.78 -34.26 14.88
CA ALA A 9 -20.78 -35.05 13.65
C ALA A 9 -20.85 -34.13 12.43
N THR A 10 -19.80 -34.14 11.61
CA THR A 10 -19.82 -33.54 10.27
C THR A 10 -20.91 -34.25 9.46
N ARG A 11 -22.09 -33.61 9.42
CA ARG A 11 -23.28 -34.09 8.71
C ARG A 11 -22.89 -34.37 7.26
N LYS A 12 -23.13 -35.63 6.85
CA LYS A 12 -22.93 -36.20 5.51
C LYS A 12 -23.25 -35.18 4.40
N GLN A 13 -22.25 -34.93 3.57
CA GLN A 13 -22.33 -34.19 2.33
C GLN A 13 -23.29 -34.91 1.39
N GLY A 14 -24.45 -34.30 1.11
CA GLY A 14 -25.37 -34.75 0.07
C GLY A 14 -24.82 -34.37 -1.31
N GLY A 15 -24.06 -35.29 -1.92
CA GLY A 15 -23.90 -35.51 -3.36
C GLY A 15 -24.06 -34.36 -4.38
N GLN A 16 -23.46 -33.19 -4.17
CA GLN A 16 -23.38 -32.12 -5.18
C GLN A 16 -22.02 -31.42 -5.13
N ALA A 17 -21.65 -30.79 -6.25
CA ALA A 17 -20.34 -30.19 -6.56
C ALA A 17 -19.78 -29.22 -5.50
N MET A 18 -20.60 -28.73 -4.56
CA MET A 18 -20.16 -27.87 -3.45
C MET A 18 -20.64 -28.36 -2.07
N ASN A 19 -19.75 -28.30 -1.09
CA ASN A 19 -20.06 -28.60 0.32
C ASN A 19 -20.49 -27.34 1.10
N CYS A 20 -21.12 -27.54 2.27
CA CYS A 20 -21.67 -26.45 3.09
C CYS A 20 -20.62 -25.43 3.58
N LEU A 21 -19.38 -25.86 3.81
CA LEU A 21 -18.31 -24.97 4.29
C LEU A 21 -17.81 -24.07 3.15
N GLN A 22 -17.68 -24.64 1.95
CA GLN A 22 -17.38 -23.91 0.72
C GLN A 22 -18.51 -22.91 0.40
N PHE A 23 -19.78 -23.31 0.55
CA PHE A 23 -20.92 -22.40 0.43
C PHE A 23 -20.79 -21.22 1.40
N ARG A 24 -20.55 -21.48 2.68
CA ARG A 24 -20.39 -20.43 3.70
C ARG A 24 -19.24 -19.48 3.40
N ARG A 25 -18.12 -20.01 2.90
CA ARG A 25 -16.98 -19.19 2.48
C ARG A 25 -17.36 -18.27 1.31
N LYS A 26 -17.91 -18.84 0.24
CA LYS A 26 -18.36 -18.06 -0.93
C LYS A 26 -19.42 -17.01 -0.57
N LEU A 27 -20.36 -17.35 0.32
CA LEU A 27 -21.41 -16.44 0.80
C LEU A 27 -20.85 -15.21 1.52
N LEU A 28 -19.81 -15.39 2.33
CA LEU A 28 -19.18 -14.29 3.07
C LEU A 28 -18.20 -13.47 2.21
N GLU A 29 -17.62 -14.07 1.17
CA GLU A 29 -16.78 -13.37 0.19
C GLU A 29 -17.61 -12.50 -0.76
N ASP A 30 -18.69 -13.05 -1.32
CA ASP A 30 -19.63 -12.34 -2.19
C ASP A 30 -21.07 -12.83 -1.95
N PRO A 31 -21.89 -12.05 -1.22
CA PRO A 31 -23.30 -12.37 -0.98
C PRO A 31 -24.16 -12.46 -2.25
N ARG A 32 -23.74 -11.83 -3.35
CA ARG A 32 -24.47 -11.77 -4.62
C ARG A 32 -23.92 -12.74 -5.67
N ASN A 33 -23.15 -13.74 -5.24
CA ASN A 33 -22.54 -14.73 -6.12
C ASN A 33 -23.58 -15.45 -7.00
N GLN A 34 -23.28 -15.54 -8.30
CA GLN A 34 -24.15 -16.13 -9.33
C GLN A 34 -23.73 -17.54 -9.76
N ASP A 35 -22.70 -18.10 -9.13
CA ASP A 35 -22.21 -19.46 -9.39
C ASP A 35 -23.36 -20.49 -9.32
N PRO A 36 -23.52 -21.35 -10.34
CA PRO A 36 -24.64 -22.27 -10.43
C PRO A 36 -24.63 -23.33 -9.31
N ASP A 37 -23.46 -23.82 -8.91
CA ASP A 37 -23.32 -24.79 -7.82
C ASP A 37 -23.63 -24.13 -6.48
N PHE A 38 -23.28 -22.84 -6.34
CA PHE A 38 -23.67 -22.01 -5.19
C PHE A 38 -25.18 -21.86 -5.06
N ARG A 39 -25.82 -21.45 -6.14
CA ARG A 39 -27.28 -21.27 -6.19
C ARG A 39 -28.01 -22.59 -5.98
N GLN A 40 -27.49 -23.69 -6.52
CA GLN A 40 -28.07 -25.01 -6.36
C GLN A 40 -27.97 -25.49 -4.90
N HIS A 41 -26.77 -25.44 -4.30
CA HIS A 41 -26.59 -25.86 -2.91
C HIS A 41 -27.42 -25.04 -1.93
N GLY A 42 -27.55 -23.72 -2.15
CA GLY A 42 -28.39 -22.85 -1.34
C GLY A 42 -29.84 -23.32 -1.32
N ARG A 43 -30.40 -23.70 -2.47
CA ARG A 43 -31.77 -24.21 -2.59
C ARG A 43 -31.95 -25.59 -1.96
N ASP A 44 -30.95 -26.46 -2.09
CA ASP A 44 -31.08 -27.87 -1.69
C ASP A 44 -30.79 -28.10 -0.20
N CYS A 45 -30.07 -27.18 0.46
CA CYS A 45 -29.69 -27.28 1.87
C CYS A 45 -30.40 -26.23 2.74
N ALA A 46 -31.42 -26.65 3.49
CA ALA A 46 -32.22 -25.76 4.35
C ALA A 46 -31.38 -24.97 5.39
N THR A 47 -30.26 -25.52 5.86
CA THR A 47 -29.37 -24.79 6.78
C THR A 47 -28.61 -23.67 6.06
N CYS A 48 -28.10 -23.93 4.87
CA CYS A 48 -27.41 -22.92 4.07
C CYS A 48 -28.38 -21.86 3.54
N GLN A 49 -29.62 -22.25 3.20
CA GLN A 49 -30.67 -21.33 2.78
C GLN A 49 -30.99 -20.28 3.87
N ARG A 50 -31.14 -20.71 5.13
CA ARG A 50 -31.39 -19.78 6.25
C ARG A 50 -30.24 -18.79 6.45
N GLU A 51 -29.00 -19.25 6.36
CA GLU A 51 -27.84 -18.36 6.45
C GLU A 51 -27.78 -17.39 5.27
N PHE A 52 -28.09 -17.86 4.07
CA PHE A 52 -28.19 -17.02 2.88
C PHE A 52 -29.21 -15.90 3.07
N GLU A 53 -30.43 -16.23 3.50
CA GLU A 53 -31.48 -15.25 3.79
C GLU A 53 -31.06 -14.23 4.85
N ARG A 54 -30.39 -14.69 5.92
CA ARG A 54 -29.85 -13.82 6.98
C ARG A 54 -28.84 -12.82 6.43
N VAL A 55 -27.90 -13.28 5.61
CA VAL A 55 -26.87 -12.42 4.98
C VAL A 55 -27.52 -11.45 4.00
N GLN A 56 -28.47 -11.90 3.18
CA GLN A 56 -29.17 -11.04 2.23
C GLN A 56 -29.98 -9.94 2.91
N ALA A 57 -30.64 -10.24 4.04
CA ALA A 57 -31.32 -9.24 4.84
C ALA A 57 -30.35 -8.20 5.42
N PHE A 58 -29.19 -8.66 5.89
CA PHE A 58 -28.13 -7.76 6.37
C PHE A 58 -27.61 -6.86 5.26
N GLU A 59 -27.28 -7.40 4.08
CA GLU A 59 -26.83 -6.62 2.92
C GLU A 59 -27.87 -5.58 2.46
N ALA A 60 -29.15 -5.92 2.52
CA ALA A 60 -30.22 -4.96 2.24
C ALA A 60 -30.24 -3.82 3.26
N SER A 61 -30.12 -4.14 4.56
CA SER A 61 -30.07 -3.12 5.63
C SER A 61 -28.83 -2.23 5.52
N LEU A 62 -27.69 -2.80 5.14
CA LEU A 62 -26.45 -2.06 4.94
C LEU A 62 -26.59 -1.10 3.76
N ARG A 63 -27.14 -1.56 2.63
CA ARG A 63 -27.37 -0.74 1.45
C ARG A 63 -28.25 0.48 1.77
N GLU A 64 -29.31 0.27 2.55
CA GLU A 64 -30.18 1.36 2.99
C GLU A 64 -29.42 2.34 3.89
N ALA A 65 -28.67 1.84 4.87
CA ALA A 65 -27.93 2.67 5.82
C ALA A 65 -26.85 3.55 5.15
N VAL A 66 -26.24 3.08 4.06
CA VAL A 66 -25.23 3.84 3.30
C VAL A 66 -25.82 4.67 2.16
N HIS A 67 -27.12 4.55 1.89
CA HIS A 67 -27.79 5.33 0.85
C HIS A 67 -28.04 6.76 1.34
N ILE A 68 -26.99 7.58 1.32
CA ILE A 68 -27.04 9.00 1.67
C ILE A 68 -26.93 9.85 0.41
N GLU A 69 -27.80 10.85 0.30
CA GLU A 69 -27.70 11.82 -0.79
C GLU A 69 -26.41 12.64 -0.63
N PRO A 70 -25.58 12.79 -1.67
CA PRO A 70 -24.43 13.66 -1.60
C PRO A 70 -24.84 15.10 -1.25
N PRO A 71 -24.07 15.80 -0.39
CA PRO A 71 -24.37 17.19 -0.05
C PRO A 71 -24.34 18.08 -1.30
N ALA A 72 -25.21 19.09 -1.32
CA ALA A 72 -25.28 20.04 -2.42
C ALA A 72 -23.90 20.67 -2.70
N GLY A 73 -23.56 20.77 -3.98
CA GLY A 73 -22.31 21.37 -4.42
C GLY A 73 -21.05 20.52 -4.20
N LEU A 74 -21.19 19.22 -3.88
CA LEU A 74 -20.04 18.33 -3.65
C LEU A 74 -19.17 18.20 -4.90
N GLU A 75 -19.78 18.13 -6.08
CA GLU A 75 -19.09 18.01 -7.36
C GLU A 75 -18.12 19.19 -7.58
N GLU A 76 -18.60 20.43 -7.42
CA GLU A 76 -17.78 21.62 -7.59
C GLU A 76 -16.65 21.70 -6.55
N ARG A 77 -16.90 21.23 -5.33
CA ARG A 77 -15.89 21.15 -4.26
C ARG A 77 -14.80 20.14 -4.59
N ILE A 78 -15.15 18.96 -5.11
CA ILE A 78 -14.18 17.95 -5.54
C ILE A 78 -13.35 18.47 -6.73
N LEU A 79 -14.00 19.03 -7.76
CA LEU A 79 -13.31 19.60 -8.92
C LEU A 79 -12.39 20.78 -8.55
N ARG A 80 -12.74 21.55 -7.52
CA ARG A 80 -11.88 22.60 -6.97
C ARG A 80 -10.69 21.99 -6.23
N ALA A 81 -10.92 21.02 -5.36
CA ALA A 81 -9.86 20.37 -4.58
C ALA A 81 -8.81 19.69 -5.49
N GLN A 82 -9.26 18.95 -6.51
CA GLN A 82 -8.36 18.28 -7.47
C GLN A 82 -7.49 19.27 -8.25
N ARG A 83 -8.00 20.47 -8.57
CA ARG A 83 -7.22 21.54 -9.22
C ARG A 83 -6.18 22.18 -8.31
N LEU A 84 -6.41 22.15 -7.00
CA LEU A 84 -5.46 22.62 -6.00
C LEU A 84 -4.40 21.54 -5.68
N GLU A 85 -4.80 20.28 -5.62
CA GLU A 85 -3.92 19.12 -5.38
C GLU A 85 -3.05 18.74 -6.58
N SER A 86 -3.41 19.20 -7.79
CA SER A 86 -2.54 19.11 -8.97
C SER A 86 -1.42 20.16 -8.98
N SER A 87 -1.43 21.10 -8.04
CA SER A 87 -0.19 21.73 -7.60
C SER A 87 0.58 20.67 -6.83
N PRO A 88 1.86 20.38 -7.17
CA PRO A 88 2.66 19.42 -6.42
C PRO A 88 2.45 19.66 -4.93
N ILE A 89 2.15 18.60 -4.18
CA ILE A 89 2.17 18.61 -2.73
C ILE A 89 3.61 19.00 -2.37
N GLU A 90 3.87 20.31 -2.30
CA GLU A 90 5.10 20.80 -1.71
C GLU A 90 4.97 20.43 -0.23
N PRO A 91 5.83 19.55 0.28
CA PRO A 91 5.82 19.26 1.70
C PRO A 91 5.98 20.61 2.42
N ALA A 92 5.09 20.88 3.39
CA ALA A 92 5.21 22.00 4.31
C ALA A 92 6.40 21.78 5.27
N GLY A 93 7.58 21.52 4.71
CA GLY A 93 8.87 21.57 5.39
C GLY A 93 9.53 22.91 5.11
N PRO A 94 10.41 23.40 6.01
CA PRO A 94 11.21 24.59 5.72
C PRO A 94 12.00 24.31 4.43
N ALA A 95 11.85 25.20 3.45
CA ALA A 95 12.46 25.13 2.14
C ALA A 95 13.90 24.59 2.20
N ALA A 96 14.07 23.29 1.96
CA ALA A 96 15.39 22.73 1.73
C ALA A 96 15.78 23.18 0.33
N THR A 97 16.44 24.33 0.22
CA THR A 97 17.09 24.77 -1.01
C THR A 97 18.17 23.75 -1.40
N PRO A 98 18.02 22.92 -2.45
CA PRO A 98 19.03 21.95 -2.80
C PRO A 98 19.59 22.32 -4.18
N ARG A 99 20.01 23.57 -4.36
CA ARG A 99 20.57 24.03 -5.65
C ARG A 99 21.62 25.12 -5.50
N ARG A 100 22.49 25.03 -4.48
CA ARG A 100 23.62 25.98 -4.35
C ARG A 100 24.91 25.44 -3.76
N TYR A 101 25.06 24.12 -3.61
CA TYR A 101 26.31 23.53 -3.10
C TYR A 101 27.24 22.95 -4.18
N TRP A 102 26.86 23.02 -5.46
CA TRP A 102 27.75 22.62 -6.55
C TRP A 102 29.10 23.40 -6.62
N PRO A 103 29.22 24.69 -6.23
CA PRO A 103 30.53 25.33 -6.23
C PRO A 103 31.48 24.84 -5.12
N ALA A 104 31.00 24.10 -4.11
CA ALA A 104 31.86 23.61 -3.03
C ALA A 104 32.80 22.47 -3.47
N ILE A 105 32.40 21.66 -4.45
CA ILE A 105 33.25 20.58 -4.99
C ILE A 105 34.33 21.16 -5.92
N ALA A 106 34.02 22.20 -6.70
CA ALA A 106 34.97 22.84 -7.60
C ALA A 106 36.13 23.53 -6.84
N ALA A 107 35.84 24.16 -5.70
CA ALA A 107 36.85 24.82 -4.88
C ALA A 107 37.90 23.84 -4.31
N GLY A 108 37.48 22.63 -3.91
CA GLY A 108 38.39 21.60 -3.41
C GLY A 108 39.39 21.11 -4.46
N ILE A 109 38.92 20.88 -5.69
CA ILE A 109 39.78 20.41 -6.79
C ILE A 109 40.83 21.46 -7.16
N VAL A 110 40.44 22.74 -7.26
CA VAL A 110 41.37 23.83 -7.58
C VAL A 110 42.44 23.99 -6.49
N MET A 111 42.07 23.84 -5.21
CA MET A 111 43.02 23.95 -4.11
C MET A 111 44.03 22.80 -4.08
N LEU A 112 43.59 21.56 -4.36
CA LEU A 112 44.47 20.40 -4.46
C LEU A 112 45.43 20.51 -5.66
N PHE A 113 44.94 20.91 -6.84
CA PHE A 113 45.79 21.10 -8.02
C PHE A 113 46.77 22.27 -7.85
N GLY A 114 46.33 23.39 -7.27
CA GLY A 114 47.20 24.54 -7.00
C GLY A 114 48.31 24.19 -6.00
N ALA A 115 47.99 23.49 -4.92
CA ALA A 115 48.98 23.03 -3.94
C ALA A 115 49.99 22.04 -4.55
N ALA A 116 49.53 21.11 -5.40
CA ALA A 116 50.41 20.16 -6.08
C ALA A 116 51.39 20.85 -7.04
N LEU A 117 50.91 21.81 -7.85
CA LEU A 117 51.77 22.57 -8.78
C LEU A 117 52.80 23.44 -8.05
N LEU A 118 52.42 24.05 -6.92
CA LEU A 118 53.35 24.81 -6.09
C LEU A 118 54.38 23.91 -5.41
N TYR A 119 53.98 22.73 -4.95
CA TYR A 119 54.86 21.74 -4.34
C TYR A 119 55.90 21.23 -5.35
N GLU A 120 55.49 20.88 -6.57
CA GLU A 120 56.41 20.46 -7.64
C GLU A 120 57.39 21.56 -8.04
N ARG A 121 56.94 22.82 -8.05
CA ARG A 121 57.80 23.96 -8.37
C ARG A 121 58.81 24.24 -7.25
N GLY A 122 58.38 24.23 -5.99
CA GLY A 122 59.25 24.47 -4.83
C GLY A 122 60.30 23.39 -4.61
N TRP A 123 60.00 22.12 -4.91
CA TRP A 123 60.97 21.03 -4.81
C TRP A 123 62.13 21.13 -5.81
N ARG A 124 61.90 21.76 -6.98
CA ARG A 124 62.96 21.95 -7.99
C ARG A 124 63.99 23.03 -7.60
N GLU A 125 63.69 23.86 -6.61
CA GLU A 125 64.55 25.00 -6.22
C GLU A 125 65.37 24.74 -4.94
N THR A 126 65.57 23.48 -4.54
CA THR A 126 66.54 23.14 -3.47
C THR A 126 67.89 22.73 -4.07
N PRO A 127 68.83 23.67 -4.30
CA PRO A 127 70.22 23.32 -4.51
C PRO A 127 70.78 22.77 -3.19
N HIS A 128 71.08 21.49 -3.20
CA HIS A 128 71.88 20.80 -2.21
C HIS A 128 73.29 21.41 -2.25
N ALA A 129 73.58 22.33 -1.32
CA ALA A 129 74.94 22.79 -1.10
C ALA A 129 75.70 21.69 -0.32
N PRO A 130 76.78 21.11 -0.88
CA PRO A 130 77.64 20.21 -0.14
C PRO A 130 78.41 20.98 0.93
N GLN A 131 78.45 20.39 2.13
CA GLN A 131 79.16 20.88 3.31
C GLN A 131 80.67 20.78 3.04
N GLY A 132 81.36 21.93 3.04
CA GLY A 132 82.81 22.00 3.10
C GLY A 132 83.24 22.54 4.45
N LEU A 133 83.84 21.68 5.27
CA LEU A 133 84.82 21.99 6.33
C LEU A 133 85.57 20.69 6.65
#